data_AF-K6UW59-F1
#
_entry.id   AF-K6UW59-F1
#
_cell.length_a   1.000
_cell.length_b   1.000
_cell.length_c   1.000
_cell.angle_alpha   90.00
_cell.angle_beta   90.00
_cell.angle_gamma   90.00
#
_symmetry.space_group_name_H-M   'P 1'
#
loop_
_entity.id
_entity.type
_entity.pdbx_description
1 polymer ?
#
loop_
_entity_poly.entity_id
_entity_poly.type
_entity_poly.pdbx_seq_one_letter_code
_entity_poly.pdbx_strand_id
1 'polypeptide(L)'
;LIHQTSNTQMELKKAFLCCVLLAVKHAVAPSVYFSGLDIKNMKGKYKEIEERHAKQNVNDIFFRELKKSNYQVNSNIIVLSTSRHYFNYRHTSNLLTAYKYLKHVGDNMDRNILLMVPFDQACNCRNIVEGTIFNEYEKPPSEDLKKKKMKENLYSHLNIDYKNDNIRDEQIRRVIRHRYDALTPAKYRLYTNGNREKNLFIYMTGHGGVSFFKIQDFNIVSSAEFSLYIQELLIKNIYKYIFVIIDTCQGYSFYDKVLDF
;
A
#
# COMPACT_ATOMS: atom_id res chain seq x y z
N LEU A 1 -44.97 27.04 -41.76
CA LEU A 1 -44.52 27.68 -40.50
C LEU A 1 -44.46 26.72 -39.29
N ILE A 2 -44.93 25.47 -39.35
CA ILE A 2 -44.96 24.55 -38.18
C ILE A 2 -43.75 23.58 -38.13
N HIS A 3 -42.92 23.51 -39.18
CA HIS A 3 -41.82 22.52 -39.24
C HIS A 3 -40.45 22.97 -38.70
N GLN A 4 -40.28 24.24 -38.32
CA GLN A 4 -38.99 24.78 -37.83
C GLN A 4 -38.85 24.78 -36.30
N THR A 5 -39.94 24.63 -35.55
CA THR A 5 -39.96 24.70 -34.08
C THR A 5 -39.59 23.38 -33.41
N SER A 6 -39.83 22.22 -34.06
CA SER A 6 -39.50 20.90 -33.47
C SER A 6 -38.01 20.59 -33.47
N ASN A 7 -37.30 21.02 -34.51
CA ASN A 7 -35.86 20.77 -34.66
C ASN A 7 -35.04 21.59 -33.66
N THR A 8 -35.42 22.86 -33.46
CA THR A 8 -34.77 23.75 -32.48
C THR A 8 -34.99 23.28 -31.04
N GLN A 9 -36.17 22.77 -30.71
CA GLN A 9 -36.46 22.23 -29.38
C GLN A 9 -35.72 20.91 -29.10
N MET A 10 -35.52 20.08 -30.12
CA MET A 10 -34.74 18.85 -30.03
C MET A 10 -33.24 19.15 -29.83
N GLU A 11 -32.70 20.13 -30.55
CA GLU A 11 -31.30 20.55 -30.40
C GLU A 11 -31.06 21.22 -29.04
N LEU A 12 -32.02 21.98 -28.51
CA LEU A 12 -31.92 22.54 -27.15
C LEU A 12 -31.87 21.43 -26.07
N LYS A 13 -32.67 20.37 -26.23
CA LYS A 13 -32.67 19.22 -25.31
C LYS A 13 -31.36 18.44 -25.37
N LYS A 14 -30.79 18.25 -26.57
CA LYS A 14 -29.48 17.61 -26.72
C LYS A 14 -28.36 18.46 -26.13
N ALA A 15 -28.39 19.77 -26.36
CA ALA A 15 -27.42 20.71 -25.77
C ALA A 15 -27.51 20.70 -24.24
N PHE A 16 -28.73 20.73 -23.68
CA PHE A 16 -28.94 20.63 -22.24
C PHE A 16 -28.44 19.29 -21.68
N LEU A 17 -28.74 18.16 -22.33
CA LEU A 17 -28.26 16.85 -21.92
C LEU A 17 -26.72 16.76 -21.99
N CYS A 18 -26.10 17.29 -23.05
CA CYS A 18 -24.65 17.38 -23.15
C CYS A 18 -24.03 18.25 -22.05
N CYS A 19 -24.64 19.40 -21.74
CA CYS A 19 -24.20 20.27 -20.65
C CYS A 19 -24.33 19.59 -19.28
N VAL A 20 -25.41 18.85 -19.05
CA VAL A 20 -25.61 18.07 -17.82
C VAL A 20 -24.59 16.93 -17.75
N LEU A 21 -24.34 16.21 -18.83
CA LEU A 21 -23.32 15.15 -18.88
C LEU A 21 -21.91 15.71 -18.69
N LEU A 22 -21.60 16.87 -19.25
CA LEU A 22 -20.32 17.58 -19.06
C LEU A 22 -20.19 18.09 -17.62
N ALA A 23 -21.26 18.62 -17.04
CA ALA A 23 -21.29 19.07 -15.65
C ALA A 23 -21.15 17.89 -14.68
N VAL A 24 -21.79 16.75 -14.95
CA VAL A 24 -21.61 15.50 -14.20
C VAL A 24 -20.19 14.98 -14.36
N LYS A 25 -19.64 14.97 -15.58
CA LYS A 25 -18.24 14.58 -15.82
C LYS A 25 -17.27 15.49 -15.06
N HIS A 26 -17.50 16.79 -15.01
CA HIS A 26 -16.67 17.72 -14.23
C HIS A 26 -16.90 17.66 -12.72
N ALA A 27 -18.11 17.35 -12.27
CA ALA A 27 -18.43 17.19 -10.84
C ALA A 27 -17.96 15.85 -10.28
N VAL A 28 -17.91 14.81 -11.12
CA VAL A 28 -17.52 13.43 -10.75
C VAL A 28 -16.06 13.13 -11.09
N ALA A 29 -15.39 13.94 -11.91
CA ALA A 29 -13.95 13.86 -12.10
C ALA A 29 -13.25 14.87 -11.18
N PRO A 30 -12.96 14.54 -9.89
CA PRO A 30 -11.77 15.11 -9.31
C PRO A 30 -10.64 14.72 -10.27
N SER A 31 -9.83 15.69 -10.70
CA SER A 31 -8.63 15.43 -11.48
C SER A 31 -7.72 14.50 -10.66
N VAL A 32 -7.87 13.19 -10.85
CA VAL A 32 -6.98 12.19 -10.26
C VAL A 32 -5.69 12.27 -11.05
N TYR A 33 -4.74 13.05 -10.55
CA TYR A 33 -3.39 13.06 -11.10
C TYR A 33 -2.71 11.74 -10.74
N PHE A 34 -2.76 10.79 -11.66
CA PHE A 34 -2.02 9.55 -11.55
C PHE A 34 -0.58 9.79 -12.00
N SER A 35 0.32 10.10 -11.07
CA SER A 35 1.76 10.04 -11.35
C SER A 35 2.20 8.58 -11.23
N GLY A 36 1.78 7.75 -12.18
CA GLY A 36 2.45 6.47 -12.40
C GLY A 36 3.87 6.79 -12.85
N LEU A 37 4.88 6.50 -12.04
CA LEU A 37 6.25 6.50 -12.56
C LEU A 37 6.29 5.42 -13.65
N ASP A 38 6.39 5.81 -14.92
CA ASP A 38 6.58 4.89 -16.04
C ASP A 38 7.84 4.04 -15.79
N ILE A 39 7.64 2.74 -15.57
CA ILE A 39 8.66 1.78 -15.16
C ILE A 39 9.45 1.27 -16.38
N LYS A 40 9.08 1.63 -17.62
CA LYS A 40 9.78 1.15 -18.82
C LYS A 40 11.26 1.52 -18.86
N ASN A 41 11.67 2.54 -18.12
CA ASN A 41 13.07 2.97 -18.05
C ASN A 41 13.66 2.92 -16.63
N MET A 42 13.23 1.95 -15.80
CA MET A 42 13.70 1.87 -14.41
C MET A 42 15.21 1.61 -14.31
N LYS A 43 15.83 0.87 -15.23
CA LYS A 43 17.29 0.67 -15.25
C LYS A 43 18.05 1.96 -15.57
N GLY A 44 17.60 2.72 -16.56
CA GLY A 44 18.21 4.01 -16.93
C GLY A 44 18.04 5.04 -15.82
N LYS A 45 16.83 5.14 -15.26
CA LYS A 45 16.50 6.06 -14.16
C LYS A 45 17.15 5.66 -12.84
N TYR A 46 17.28 4.36 -12.55
CA TYR A 46 18.04 3.85 -11.40
C TYR A 46 19.50 4.23 -11.53
N LYS A 47 20.11 4.02 -12.71
CA LYS A 47 21.50 4.40 -12.98
C LYS A 47 21.71 5.92 -12.90
N GLU A 48 20.77 6.71 -13.42
CA GLU A 48 20.74 8.18 -13.30
C GLU A 48 20.60 8.65 -11.84
N ILE A 49 19.78 7.97 -11.03
CA ILE A 49 19.61 8.25 -9.59
C ILE A 49 20.86 7.81 -8.81
N GLU A 50 21.41 6.65 -9.11
CA GLU A 50 22.63 6.09 -8.51
C GLU A 50 23.83 7.00 -8.79
N GLU A 51 23.98 7.48 -10.03
CA GLU A 51 25.05 8.40 -10.44
C GLU A 51 24.86 9.82 -9.86
N ARG A 52 23.62 10.35 -9.81
CA ARG A 52 23.34 11.68 -9.20
C ARG A 52 23.41 11.68 -7.67
N HIS A 53 23.11 10.56 -7.03
CA HIS A 53 22.96 10.45 -5.58
C HIS A 53 24.00 9.53 -4.92
N ALA A 54 25.11 9.20 -5.59
CA ALA A 54 26.25 8.47 -5.01
C ALA A 54 26.84 9.09 -3.72
N LYS A 55 26.36 10.27 -3.29
CA LYS A 55 26.69 10.93 -2.01
C LYS A 55 25.50 11.15 -1.05
N GLN A 56 24.26 10.81 -1.42
CA GLN A 56 23.08 10.97 -0.58
C GLN A 56 22.43 9.61 -0.30
N ASN A 57 22.11 9.35 0.97
CA ASN A 57 21.40 8.15 1.38
C ASN A 57 20.03 8.13 0.69
N VAL A 58 19.76 7.10 -0.11
CA VAL A 58 18.49 6.94 -0.86
C VAL A 58 17.27 7.04 0.06
N ASN A 59 17.43 6.61 1.32
CA ASN A 59 16.42 6.75 2.36
C ASN A 59 16.06 8.22 2.64
N ASP A 60 17.05 9.11 2.71
CA ASP A 60 16.83 10.54 2.96
C ASP A 60 16.05 11.20 1.83
N ILE A 61 16.29 10.76 0.58
CA ILE A 61 15.57 11.23 -0.60
C ILE A 61 14.12 10.78 -0.52
N PHE A 62 13.89 9.49 -0.27
CA PHE A 62 12.54 8.96 -0.13
C PHE A 62 11.77 9.69 0.98
N PHE A 63 12.37 9.86 2.16
CA PHE A 63 11.74 10.60 3.25
C PHE A 63 11.51 12.06 2.92
N ARG A 64 12.42 12.70 2.20
CA ARG A 64 12.24 14.08 1.73
C ARG A 64 11.07 14.19 0.76
N GLU A 65 10.89 13.24 -0.15
CA GLU A 65 9.75 13.25 -1.08
C GLU A 65 8.43 12.97 -0.34
N LEU A 66 8.41 12.06 0.65
CA LEU A 66 7.26 11.89 1.54
C LEU A 66 6.96 13.15 2.38
N LYS A 67 7.99 13.88 2.82
CA LYS A 67 7.84 15.19 3.50
C LYS A 67 7.18 16.22 2.59
N LYS A 68 7.74 16.42 1.39
CA LYS A 68 7.25 17.41 0.42
C LYS A 68 5.80 17.18 0.03
N SER A 69 5.40 15.92 -0.10
CA SER A 69 4.05 15.52 -0.48
C SER A 69 3.07 15.52 0.70
N ASN A 70 3.48 15.97 1.90
CA ASN A 70 2.69 15.98 3.13
C ASN A 70 2.12 14.60 3.52
N TYR A 71 2.72 13.50 3.06
CA TYR A 71 2.34 12.14 3.48
C TYR A 71 2.72 11.82 4.94
N GLN A 72 3.51 12.67 5.58
CA GLN A 72 3.90 12.48 6.99
C GLN A 72 2.83 12.95 7.98
N VAL A 73 1.88 13.76 7.53
CA VAL A 73 0.82 14.31 8.37
C VAL A 73 -0.48 13.59 8.02
N ASN A 74 -1.14 13.02 9.03
CA ASN A 74 -2.46 12.42 8.90
C ASN A 74 -2.56 11.27 7.87
N SER A 75 -1.63 10.31 7.91
CA SER A 75 -1.70 9.12 7.04
C SER A 75 -2.31 7.93 7.76
N ASN A 76 -3.20 7.22 7.06
CA ASN A 76 -3.55 5.84 7.39
C ASN A 76 -2.60 4.91 6.63
N ILE A 77 -1.99 3.97 7.33
CA ILE A 77 -0.98 3.06 6.78
C ILE A 77 -1.48 1.62 6.92
N ILE A 78 -1.43 0.88 5.83
CA ILE A 78 -1.59 -0.57 5.82
C ILE A 78 -0.24 -1.15 5.46
N VAL A 79 0.33 -1.96 6.35
CA VAL A 79 1.57 -2.72 6.09
C VAL A 79 1.27 -4.20 6.31
N LEU A 80 1.35 -4.99 5.25
CA LEU A 80 0.98 -6.40 5.32
C LEU A 80 1.94 -7.32 4.56
N SER A 81 2.18 -8.50 5.13
CA SER A 81 2.73 -9.64 4.40
C SER A 81 1.59 -10.59 4.06
N THR A 82 1.65 -11.22 2.89
CA THR A 82 0.69 -12.26 2.51
C THR A 82 1.25 -13.67 2.58
N SER A 83 2.53 -13.83 2.89
CA SER A 83 3.19 -15.13 2.83
C SER A 83 3.26 -15.80 4.19
N ARG A 84 2.90 -17.08 4.27
CA ARG A 84 3.03 -17.90 5.48
C ARG A 84 4.28 -18.76 5.45
N HIS A 85 4.57 -19.47 6.55
CA HIS A 85 5.69 -20.39 6.71
C HIS A 85 7.07 -19.72 6.89
N TYR A 86 7.99 -20.49 7.47
CA TYR A 86 9.32 -20.01 7.86
C TYR A 86 10.20 -19.64 6.65
N PHE A 87 10.13 -20.38 5.55
CA PHE A 87 10.95 -20.11 4.35
C PHE A 87 10.63 -18.75 3.69
N ASN A 88 9.53 -18.11 4.09
CA ASN A 88 9.16 -16.75 3.67
C ASN A 88 9.61 -15.66 4.66
N TYR A 89 10.59 -15.95 5.52
CA TYR A 89 11.17 -15.01 6.49
C TYR A 89 11.44 -13.62 5.91
N ARG A 90 11.97 -13.54 4.67
CA ARG A 90 12.26 -12.28 3.98
C ARG A 90 11.06 -11.35 3.88
N HIS A 91 9.84 -11.87 3.66
CA HIS A 91 8.64 -11.04 3.52
C HIS A 91 8.28 -10.39 4.86
N THR A 92 8.40 -11.13 5.97
CA THR A 92 8.21 -10.55 7.31
C THR A 92 9.31 -9.56 7.65
N SER A 93 10.56 -9.85 7.31
CA SER A 93 11.68 -8.92 7.47
C SER A 93 11.47 -7.61 6.70
N ASN A 94 11.09 -7.67 5.42
CA ASN A 94 10.80 -6.51 4.58
C ASN A 94 9.62 -5.70 5.14
N LEU A 95 8.56 -6.40 5.57
CA LEU A 95 7.41 -5.80 6.24
C LEU A 95 7.79 -5.01 7.49
N LEU A 96 8.56 -5.61 8.40
CA LEU A 96 8.93 -4.96 9.66
C LEU A 96 9.90 -3.80 9.43
N THR A 97 10.78 -3.93 8.44
CA THR A 97 11.64 -2.83 7.99
C THR A 97 10.80 -1.65 7.48
N ALA A 98 9.82 -1.91 6.60
CA ALA A 98 8.92 -0.89 6.09
C ALA A 98 8.06 -0.28 7.21
N TYR A 99 7.50 -1.09 8.11
CA TYR A 99 6.73 -0.63 9.27
C TYR A 99 7.55 0.31 10.14
N LYS A 100 8.80 -0.05 10.47
CA LYS A 100 9.69 0.79 11.26
C LYS A 100 9.87 2.15 10.61
N TYR A 101 10.23 2.19 9.33
CA TYR A 101 10.39 3.44 8.60
C TYR A 101 9.09 4.26 8.56
N LEU A 102 7.96 3.65 8.21
CA LEU A 102 6.66 4.32 8.12
C LEU A 102 6.15 4.82 9.48
N LYS A 103 6.49 4.13 10.57
CA LYS A 103 6.20 4.58 11.94
C LYS A 103 7.02 5.81 12.32
N HIS A 104 8.26 5.92 11.84
CA HIS A 104 9.11 7.09 12.05
C HIS A 104 8.83 8.25 11.06
N VAL A 105 8.07 7.99 10.01
CA VAL A 105 7.63 8.99 9.04
C VAL A 105 6.39 9.71 9.60
N GLY A 106 6.65 10.76 10.37
CA GLY A 106 5.61 11.64 10.92
C GLY A 106 5.10 11.22 12.30
N ASP A 107 4.17 12.00 12.83
CA ASP A 107 3.56 11.81 14.16
C ASP A 107 2.36 10.83 14.06
N ASN A 108 2.58 9.70 13.39
CA ASN A 108 1.54 8.72 13.17
C ASN A 108 1.26 8.00 14.49
N MET A 109 0.10 8.30 15.10
CA MET A 109 -0.40 7.52 16.23
C MET A 109 -0.58 6.06 15.81
N ASP A 110 -0.24 5.12 16.70
CA ASP A 110 -0.35 3.67 16.43
C ASP A 110 -1.72 3.27 15.87
N ARG A 111 -2.81 3.96 16.25
CA ARG A 111 -4.18 3.76 15.74
C ARG A 111 -4.38 4.00 14.23
N ASN A 112 -3.39 4.60 13.55
CA ASN A 112 -3.46 4.88 12.11
C ASN A 112 -2.65 3.88 11.28
N ILE A 113 -1.96 2.92 11.92
CA ILE A 113 -1.16 1.91 11.23
C ILE A 113 -1.78 0.55 11.51
N LEU A 114 -2.06 -0.23 10.46
CA LEU A 114 -2.45 -1.63 10.60
C LEU A 114 -1.31 -2.53 10.14
N LEU A 115 -0.69 -3.22 11.11
CA LEU A 115 0.37 -4.21 10.89
C LEU A 115 -0.20 -5.63 10.85
N MET A 116 -0.02 -6.29 9.70
CA MET A 116 -0.52 -7.64 9.45
C MET A 116 0.63 -8.63 9.19
N VAL A 117 0.88 -9.51 10.16
CA VAL A 117 1.92 -10.56 10.11
C VAL A 117 1.27 -11.95 10.05
N PRO A 118 1.16 -12.59 8.87
CA PRO A 118 0.36 -13.81 8.66
C PRO A 118 0.98 -15.08 9.24
N PHE A 119 2.24 -15.03 9.66
CA PHE A 119 2.93 -16.14 10.30
C PHE A 119 4.03 -15.59 11.21
N ASP A 120 4.19 -16.12 12.41
CA ASP A 120 5.21 -15.69 13.36
C ASP A 120 6.53 -16.43 13.12
N GLN A 121 7.42 -15.87 12.29
CA GLN A 121 8.74 -16.45 12.07
C GLN A 121 9.67 -16.27 13.28
N ALA A 122 9.44 -15.26 14.14
CA ALA A 122 10.30 -14.98 15.27
C ALA A 122 10.26 -16.11 16.31
N CYS A 123 9.07 -16.68 16.51
CA CYS A 123 8.83 -17.79 17.43
C CYS A 123 8.84 -19.18 16.76
N ASN A 124 9.31 -19.30 15.52
CA ASN A 124 9.38 -20.61 14.85
C ASN A 124 10.59 -21.42 15.34
N CYS A 125 10.44 -22.74 15.49
CA CYS A 125 11.54 -23.63 15.89
C CYS A 125 12.73 -23.67 14.93
N ARG A 126 12.57 -23.19 13.68
CA ARG A 126 13.67 -23.04 12.72
C ARG A 126 14.46 -21.74 12.90
N ASN A 127 13.99 -20.81 13.72
CA ASN A 127 14.70 -19.58 14.03
C ASN A 127 15.81 -19.85 15.05
N ILE A 128 17.05 -19.64 14.65
CA ILE A 128 18.24 -19.92 15.48
C ILE A 128 18.30 -18.95 16.67
N VAL A 129 17.85 -17.71 16.47
CA VAL A 129 17.81 -16.68 17.52
C VAL A 129 16.36 -16.40 17.84
N GLU A 130 15.87 -17.01 18.92
CA GLU A 130 14.45 -16.94 19.30
C GLU A 130 13.97 -15.50 19.54
N GLY A 131 12.74 -15.21 19.13
CA GLY A 131 12.12 -13.90 19.37
C GLY A 131 12.74 -12.74 18.60
N THR A 132 13.56 -13.03 17.58
CA THR A 132 14.18 -12.00 16.75
C THR A 132 13.85 -12.12 15.27
N ILE A 133 13.78 -10.96 14.61
CA ILE A 133 13.79 -10.84 13.15
C ILE A 133 14.87 -9.84 12.74
N PHE A 134 15.72 -10.22 11.80
CA PHE A 134 16.78 -9.36 11.26
C PHE A 134 16.58 -9.11 9.76
N ASN A 135 16.94 -7.91 9.29
CA ASN A 135 16.86 -7.54 7.88
C ASN A 135 17.96 -8.15 6.99
N GLU A 136 19.08 -8.51 7.60
CA GLU A 136 20.25 -9.03 6.95
C GLU A 136 20.64 -10.35 7.60
N TYR A 137 21.22 -11.25 6.82
CA TYR A 137 21.71 -12.53 7.32
C TYR A 137 22.71 -12.31 8.45
N GLU A 138 22.36 -12.75 9.67
CA GLU A 138 23.33 -12.90 10.74
C GLU A 138 24.08 -14.21 10.49
N LYS A 139 25.38 -14.12 10.20
CA LYS A 139 26.24 -15.31 10.28
C LYS A 139 26.16 -15.84 11.71
N PRO A 140 25.82 -17.14 11.92
CA PRO A 140 25.93 -17.77 13.23
C PRO A 140 27.33 -17.51 13.78
N PRO A 141 27.48 -17.15 15.06
CA PRO A 141 28.79 -16.89 15.62
C PRO A 141 29.56 -18.21 15.73
N SER A 142 30.54 -18.42 14.86
CA SER A 142 31.77 -19.07 15.30
C SER A 142 32.51 -18.04 16.16
N GLU A 143 32.35 -18.19 17.48
CA GLU A 143 33.07 -17.47 18.54
C GLU A 143 32.77 -15.95 18.68
N ASP A 144 32.69 -15.53 19.95
CA ASP A 144 32.53 -14.15 20.43
C ASP A 144 31.18 -13.42 20.23
N LEU A 145 30.14 -13.98 20.88
CA LEU A 145 28.86 -13.31 21.17
C LEU A 145 28.97 -11.96 21.92
N LYS A 146 30.12 -11.62 22.52
CA LYS A 146 30.29 -10.39 23.33
C LYS A 146 30.81 -9.17 22.55
N LYS A 147 31.27 -9.31 21.30
CA LYS A 147 31.91 -8.21 20.55
C LYS A 147 31.16 -7.77 19.28
N LYS A 148 30.17 -8.52 18.81
CA LYS A 148 29.32 -8.08 17.70
C LYS A 148 28.20 -7.21 18.27
N LYS A 149 28.08 -5.95 17.81
CA LYS A 149 26.78 -5.26 17.87
C LYS A 149 25.78 -6.21 17.20
N MET A 150 24.91 -6.87 17.97
CA MET A 150 23.78 -7.59 17.40
C MET A 150 23.06 -6.61 16.48
N LYS A 151 22.69 -7.06 15.27
CA LYS A 151 21.92 -6.21 14.39
C LYS A 151 20.59 -5.90 15.07
N GLU A 152 19.98 -4.81 14.65
CA GLU A 152 18.72 -4.38 15.25
C GLU A 152 17.64 -5.46 15.08
N ASN A 153 17.07 -5.91 16.21
CA ASN A 153 15.94 -6.82 16.20
C ASN A 153 14.65 -6.08 15.80
N LEU A 154 14.17 -6.33 14.59
CA LEU A 154 12.94 -5.76 14.04
C LEU A 154 11.67 -6.27 14.73
N TYR A 155 11.75 -7.36 15.50
CA TYR A 155 10.61 -7.94 16.21
C TYR A 155 10.38 -7.32 17.59
N SER A 156 11.26 -6.41 18.03
CA SER A 156 11.13 -5.75 19.33
C SER A 156 10.08 -4.63 19.31
N HIS A 157 9.27 -4.53 20.39
CA HIS A 157 8.30 -3.45 20.60
C HIS A 157 7.30 -3.21 19.46
N LEU A 158 6.79 -4.30 18.85
CA LEU A 158 5.81 -4.24 17.77
C LEU A 158 4.36 -4.22 18.28
N ASN A 159 3.55 -3.36 17.69
CA ASN A 159 2.09 -3.41 17.80
C ASN A 159 1.55 -4.13 16.56
N ILE A 160 1.38 -5.45 16.64
CA ILE A 160 0.83 -6.27 15.56
C ILE A 160 -0.70 -6.31 15.71
N ASP A 161 -1.41 -5.68 14.78
CA ASP A 161 -2.88 -5.64 14.80
C ASP A 161 -3.46 -6.99 14.39
N TYR A 162 -3.01 -7.53 13.25
CA TYR A 162 -3.44 -8.85 12.78
C TYR A 162 -2.26 -9.81 12.77
N LYS A 163 -2.44 -10.98 13.40
CA LYS A 163 -1.39 -11.99 13.57
C LYS A 163 -1.90 -13.38 13.24
N ASN A 164 -1.08 -14.18 12.54
CA ASN A 164 -1.36 -15.58 12.24
C ASN A 164 -2.75 -15.78 11.60
N ASP A 165 -3.61 -16.59 12.22
CA ASP A 165 -4.89 -17.01 11.66
C ASP A 165 -5.97 -15.92 11.72
N ASN A 166 -5.70 -14.81 12.42
CA ASN A 166 -6.55 -13.63 12.37
C ASN A 166 -6.42 -12.87 11.03
N ILE A 167 -5.43 -13.23 10.19
CA ILE A 167 -5.29 -12.73 8.83
C ILE A 167 -5.93 -13.73 7.89
N ARG A 168 -7.13 -13.40 7.43
CA ARG A 168 -7.84 -14.14 6.39
C ARG A 168 -7.94 -13.28 5.15
N ASP A 169 -8.10 -13.94 4.01
CA ASP A 169 -8.29 -13.29 2.71
C ASP A 169 -9.36 -12.19 2.75
N GLU A 170 -10.51 -12.51 3.33
CA GLU A 170 -11.60 -11.55 3.53
C GLU A 170 -11.18 -10.31 4.33
N GLN A 171 -10.39 -10.47 5.40
CA GLN A 171 -9.97 -9.37 6.26
C GLN A 171 -9.04 -8.41 5.51
N ILE A 172 -8.11 -8.95 4.72
CA ILE A 172 -7.21 -8.15 3.87
C ILE A 172 -8.03 -7.32 2.88
N ARG A 173 -8.96 -7.96 2.15
CA ARG A 173 -9.82 -7.28 1.16
C ARG A 173 -10.68 -6.20 1.80
N ARG A 174 -11.27 -6.48 2.96
CA ARG A 174 -12.09 -5.53 3.72
C ARG A 174 -11.30 -4.30 4.16
N VAL A 175 -10.11 -4.51 4.74
CA VAL A 175 -9.26 -3.41 5.23
C VAL A 175 -8.79 -2.52 4.08
N ILE A 176 -8.28 -3.10 2.99
CA ILE A 176 -7.83 -2.34 1.81
C ILE A 176 -8.98 -1.47 1.26
N ARG A 177 -10.19 -2.03 1.19
CA ARG A 177 -11.37 -1.33 0.66
C ARG A 177 -12.01 -0.37 1.65
N HIS A 178 -11.48 -0.24 2.87
CA HIS A 178 -12.11 0.50 3.96
C HIS A 178 -13.58 0.06 4.18
N ARG A 179 -13.81 -1.26 4.31
CA ARG A 179 -15.10 -1.88 4.62
C ARG A 179 -15.03 -2.53 6.00
N TYR A 180 -15.70 -1.92 6.97
CA TYR A 180 -15.77 -2.42 8.34
C TYR A 180 -17.23 -2.63 8.74
N ASP A 181 -17.50 -3.69 9.48
CA ASP A 181 -18.80 -3.90 10.11
C ASP A 181 -18.95 -2.92 11.28
N ALA A 182 -20.19 -2.57 11.65
CA ALA A 182 -20.44 -1.66 12.77
C ALA A 182 -19.79 -2.15 14.08
N LEU A 183 -19.67 -3.47 14.24
CA LEU A 183 -19.08 -4.13 15.40
C LEU A 183 -17.57 -4.39 15.26
N THR A 184 -16.92 -4.00 14.15
CA THR A 184 -15.47 -4.18 14.00
C THR A 184 -14.73 -3.35 15.07
N PRO A 185 -13.92 -3.98 15.94
CA PRO A 185 -13.18 -3.27 16.99
C PRO A 185 -12.25 -2.19 16.44
N ALA A 186 -12.01 -1.14 17.23
CA ALA A 186 -11.18 0.00 16.82
C ALA A 186 -9.75 -0.38 16.40
N LYS A 187 -9.16 -1.39 17.04
CA LYS A 187 -7.81 -1.89 16.70
C LYS A 187 -7.73 -2.63 15.34
N TYR A 188 -8.88 -3.00 14.76
CA TYR A 188 -8.96 -3.73 13.50
C TYR A 188 -9.51 -2.84 12.36
N ARG A 189 -9.37 -1.52 12.48
CA ARG A 189 -9.88 -0.60 11.47
C ARG A 189 -9.06 0.69 11.41
N LEU A 190 -8.97 1.23 10.20
CA LEU A 190 -8.41 2.56 9.98
C LEU A 190 -9.43 3.63 10.38
N TYR A 191 -9.00 4.62 11.15
CA TYR A 191 -9.86 5.75 11.51
C TYR A 191 -9.92 6.79 10.37
N THR A 192 -11.12 7.22 10.00
CA THR A 192 -11.34 8.37 9.12
C THR A 192 -12.54 9.17 9.61
N ASN A 193 -12.49 10.49 9.42
CA ASN A 193 -13.58 11.45 9.60
C ASN A 193 -14.33 11.73 8.29
N GLY A 194 -13.96 11.06 7.18
CA GLY A 194 -14.66 11.13 5.91
C GLY A 194 -14.50 12.44 5.13
N ASN A 195 -13.62 13.34 5.56
CA ASN A 195 -13.49 14.70 5.00
C ASN A 195 -12.23 14.91 4.12
N ARG A 196 -11.64 13.82 3.61
CA ARG A 196 -10.41 13.84 2.77
C ARG A 196 -9.20 14.52 3.41
N GLU A 197 -9.11 14.58 4.74
CA GLU A 197 -7.91 15.12 5.39
C GLU A 197 -6.76 14.11 5.47
N LYS A 198 -7.07 12.81 5.33
CA LYS A 198 -6.08 11.74 5.47
C LYS A 198 -5.56 11.22 4.14
N ASN A 199 -4.30 10.80 4.12
CA ASN A 199 -3.73 10.01 3.04
C ASN A 199 -3.86 8.51 3.35
N LEU A 200 -3.76 7.66 2.32
CA LEU A 200 -3.64 6.21 2.47
C LEU A 200 -2.30 5.75 1.91
N PHE A 201 -1.52 5.07 2.73
CA PHE A 201 -0.29 4.38 2.32
C PHE A 201 -0.51 2.88 2.44
N ILE A 202 -0.24 2.11 1.39
CA ILE A 202 -0.36 0.65 1.39
C ILE A 202 0.99 0.06 1.01
N TYR A 203 1.56 -0.76 1.89
CA TYR A 203 2.73 -1.59 1.61
C TYR A 203 2.34 -3.06 1.71
N MET A 204 2.56 -3.81 0.64
CA MET A 204 2.28 -5.24 0.57
C MET A 204 3.53 -5.99 0.11
N THR A 205 3.91 -7.05 0.81
CA THR A 205 5.04 -7.92 0.44
C THR A 205 4.62 -9.38 0.41
N GLY A 206 5.07 -10.12 -0.60
CA GLY A 206 4.68 -11.51 -0.78
C GLY A 206 5.03 -12.08 -2.15
N HIS A 207 4.39 -13.20 -2.47
CA HIS A 207 4.53 -13.84 -3.78
C HIS A 207 3.51 -13.28 -4.76
N GLY A 208 3.83 -13.36 -6.05
CA GLY A 208 2.96 -12.93 -7.12
C GLY A 208 3.47 -13.41 -8.46
N GLY A 209 2.78 -13.01 -9.51
CA GLY A 209 3.11 -13.31 -10.89
C GLY A 209 2.42 -12.32 -11.81
N VAL A 210 2.24 -12.69 -13.07
CA VAL A 210 1.70 -11.77 -14.09
C VAL A 210 0.29 -11.35 -13.68
N SER A 211 0.13 -10.07 -13.37
CA SER A 211 -1.14 -9.45 -13.02
C SER A 211 -1.86 -10.06 -11.81
N PHE A 212 -1.15 -10.69 -10.88
CA PHE A 212 -1.73 -11.13 -9.61
C PHE A 212 -0.74 -11.10 -8.44
N PHE A 213 -1.29 -10.97 -7.24
CA PHE A 213 -0.58 -11.05 -5.97
C PHE A 213 -1.20 -12.15 -5.12
N LYS A 214 -0.37 -13.03 -4.55
CA LYS A 214 -0.84 -14.20 -3.82
C LYS A 214 -1.18 -13.84 -2.39
N ILE A 215 -2.32 -14.34 -1.90
CA ILE A 215 -2.70 -14.34 -0.49
C ILE A 215 -2.51 -15.74 0.06
N GLN A 216 -1.52 -15.89 0.94
CA GLN A 216 -1.16 -17.15 1.58
C GLN A 216 -0.89 -18.24 0.54
N ASP A 217 -1.42 -19.45 0.75
CA ASP A 217 -1.10 -20.60 -0.10
C ASP A 217 -2.08 -20.81 -1.25
N PHE A 218 -3.33 -20.34 -1.13
CA PHE A 218 -4.42 -20.72 -2.05
C PHE A 218 -5.15 -19.57 -2.73
N ASN A 219 -5.10 -18.37 -2.16
CA ASN A 219 -5.87 -17.23 -2.66
C ASN A 219 -4.99 -16.28 -3.46
N ILE A 220 -5.61 -15.46 -4.30
CA ILE A 220 -4.96 -14.41 -5.07
C ILE A 220 -5.82 -13.15 -5.12
N VAL A 221 -5.18 -12.00 -5.33
CA VAL A 221 -5.82 -10.77 -5.78
C VAL A 221 -5.28 -10.50 -7.18
N SER A 222 -6.15 -10.36 -8.17
CA SER A 222 -5.73 -9.97 -9.51
C SER A 222 -5.55 -8.46 -9.62
N SER A 223 -4.77 -8.00 -10.61
CA SER A 223 -4.63 -6.58 -10.96
C SER A 223 -5.99 -5.93 -11.23
N ALA A 224 -6.87 -6.63 -11.96
CA ALA A 224 -8.23 -6.17 -12.24
C ALA A 224 -9.07 -6.02 -10.97
N GLU A 225 -8.98 -7.00 -10.06
CA GLU A 225 -9.68 -6.93 -8.80
C GLU A 225 -9.16 -5.80 -7.90
N PHE A 226 -7.84 -5.63 -7.82
CA PHE A 226 -7.25 -4.53 -7.04
C PHE A 226 -7.61 -3.16 -7.61
N SER A 227 -7.72 -3.03 -8.94
CA SER A 227 -8.22 -1.82 -9.59
C SER A 227 -9.61 -1.43 -9.08
N LEU A 228 -10.52 -2.41 -8.91
CA LEU A 228 -11.84 -2.17 -8.32
C LEU A 228 -11.76 -1.68 -6.88
N TYR A 229 -10.76 -2.11 -6.10
CA TYR A 229 -10.57 -1.63 -4.73
C TYR A 229 -10.16 -0.17 -4.70
N ILE A 230 -9.23 0.22 -5.59
CA ILE A 230 -8.81 1.62 -5.72
C ILE A 230 -9.97 2.49 -6.22
N GLN A 231 -10.71 2.05 -7.24
CA GLN A 231 -11.90 2.74 -7.72
C GLN A 231 -12.94 2.93 -6.62
N GLU A 232 -13.18 1.91 -5.81
CA GLU A 232 -14.09 2.02 -4.66
C GLU A 232 -13.61 3.09 -3.66
N LEU A 233 -12.32 3.12 -3.33
CA LEU A 233 -11.76 4.14 -2.42
C LEU A 233 -11.89 5.55 -3.00
N LEU A 234 -11.70 5.71 -4.31
CA LEU A 234 -11.88 6.97 -5.02
C LEU A 234 -13.35 7.43 -4.98
N ILE A 235 -14.30 6.52 -5.22
CA ILE A 235 -15.75 6.80 -5.14
C ILE A 235 -16.15 7.18 -3.72
N LYS A 236 -15.65 6.45 -2.71
CA LYS A 236 -15.87 6.78 -1.29
C LYS A 236 -15.34 8.16 -0.92
N ASN A 237 -14.31 8.62 -1.65
CA ASN A 237 -13.78 9.97 -1.53
C ASN A 237 -13.37 10.32 -0.08
N ILE A 238 -12.80 9.35 0.64
CA ILE A 238 -12.41 9.48 2.06
C ILE A 238 -10.93 9.80 2.26
N TYR A 239 -10.10 9.61 1.23
CA TYR A 239 -8.66 9.87 1.25
C TYR A 239 -8.30 10.99 0.28
N LYS A 240 -7.29 11.78 0.63
CA LYS A 240 -6.73 12.82 -0.24
C LYS A 240 -5.88 12.23 -1.35
N TYR A 241 -4.91 11.41 -0.96
CA TYR A 241 -4.01 10.69 -1.84
C TYR A 241 -3.89 9.23 -1.41
N ILE A 242 -3.69 8.34 -2.39
CA ILE A 242 -3.46 6.91 -2.18
C ILE A 242 -2.09 6.58 -2.77
N PHE A 243 -1.19 6.01 -1.98
CA PHE A 243 0.11 5.54 -2.42
C PHE A 243 0.27 4.07 -2.09
N VAL A 244 0.61 3.27 -3.09
CA VAL A 244 0.70 1.81 -2.98
C VAL A 244 2.09 1.36 -3.40
N ILE A 245 2.70 0.50 -2.59
CA ILE A 245 3.94 -0.21 -2.88
C ILE A 245 3.64 -1.70 -2.76
N ILE A 246 3.99 -2.44 -3.80
CA ILE A 246 3.88 -3.91 -3.82
C ILE A 246 5.25 -4.49 -4.11
N ASP A 247 5.78 -5.20 -3.11
CA ASP A 247 7.04 -5.92 -3.13
C ASP A 247 6.77 -7.39 -3.48
N THR A 248 6.87 -7.70 -4.78
CA THR A 248 6.58 -9.03 -5.33
C THR A 248 7.30 -9.27 -6.66
N CYS A 249 7.47 -10.54 -7.03
CA CYS A 249 7.84 -10.92 -8.38
C CYS A 249 6.82 -10.36 -9.40
N GLN A 250 7.33 -9.80 -10.51
CA GLN A 250 6.52 -9.23 -11.60
C GLN A 250 5.56 -8.11 -11.15
N GLY A 251 5.89 -7.39 -10.08
CA GLY A 251 5.03 -6.35 -9.49
C GLY A 251 4.62 -5.23 -10.46
N TYR A 252 5.39 -4.96 -11.52
CA TYR A 252 4.99 -3.99 -12.55
C TYR A 252 3.66 -4.37 -13.20
N SER A 253 3.48 -5.65 -13.54
CA SER A 253 2.28 -6.17 -14.23
C SER A 253 1.03 -6.16 -13.35
N PHE A 254 1.22 -6.06 -12.03
CA PHE A 254 0.12 -5.90 -11.09
C PHE A 254 -0.55 -4.52 -11.24
N TYR A 255 0.19 -3.51 -11.71
CA TYR A 255 -0.36 -2.17 -11.90
C TYR A 255 -1.02 -1.95 -13.25
N ASP A 256 -0.83 -2.83 -14.24
CA ASP A 256 -1.36 -2.65 -15.60
C ASP A 256 -2.84 -2.24 -15.60
N LYS A 257 -3.73 -2.97 -14.91
CA LYS A 257 -5.16 -2.60 -14.82
C LYS A 257 -5.49 -1.54 -13.77
N VAL A 258 -4.55 -1.25 -12.87
CA VAL A 258 -4.72 -0.26 -11.81
C VAL A 258 -4.42 1.15 -12.33
N LEU A 259 -3.62 1.30 -13.41
CA LEU A 259 -3.29 2.62 -13.97
C LEU A 259 -4.19 2.99 -15.16
N ASP A 260 -4.85 2.02 -15.78
CA ASP A 260 -5.65 2.16 -17.00
C ASP A 260 -7.09 2.71 -16.76
N PHE A 261 -7.39 3.31 -15.59
CA PHE A 261 -8.73 3.83 -15.28
C PHE A 261 -9.01 5.23 -15.81
#